data_AF-A0A377N983-F1
#
_entry.id   AF-A0A377N983-F1
#
_cell.length_a   1.000
_cell.length_b   1.000
_cell.length_c   1.000
_cell.angle_alpha   90.00
_cell.angle_beta   90.00
_cell.angle_gamma   90.00
#
_symmetry.space_group_name_H-M   'P 1'
#
loop_
_entity.id
_entity.type
_entity.pdbx_description
1 polymer ?
#
loop_
_entity_poly.entity_id
_entity_poly.type
_entity_poly.pdbx_seq_one_letter_code
_entity_poly.pdbx_strand_id
1 'polypeptide(L)' 'MTKPRYLPYTPPYDWGWMNSFLGARALAGVEQMLDGFYQRTLVVESETGAIAGVVAITAIAGKKLRGAEPLAVA' A
#
# COMPACT_ATOMS: atom_id res chain seq x y z
N MET A 1 0.24 -12.44 -11.80
CA MET A 1 0.76 -11.48 -10.79
C MET A 1 0.76 -10.09 -11.38
N THR A 2 0.02 -9.15 -10.79
CA THR A 2 0.00 -7.74 -11.22
C THR A 2 1.34 -7.09 -10.88
N LYS A 3 1.89 -6.28 -11.80
CA LYS A 3 3.17 -5.58 -11.60
C LYS A 3 3.06 -4.63 -10.39
N PRO A 4 4.03 -4.64 -9.45
CA PRO A 4 4.02 -3.70 -8.34
C PRO A 4 4.10 -2.26 -8.83
N ARG A 5 3.46 -1.36 -8.09
CA ARG A 5 3.53 0.09 -8.28
C ARG A 5 4.37 0.67 -7.15
N TYR A 6 5.24 1.60 -7.49
CA TYR A 6 6.11 2.25 -6.52
C TYR A 6 5.65 3.69 -6.30
N LEU A 7 5.52 4.08 -5.04
CA LEU A 7 5.16 5.43 -4.64
C LEU A 7 6.35 6.05 -3.90
N PRO A 8 6.92 7.16 -4.41
CA PRO A 8 7.98 7.85 -3.70
C PRO A 8 7.44 8.52 -2.43
N TYR A 9 8.27 8.65 -1.40
CA TYR A 9 7.99 9.41 -0.19
C TYR A 9 9.24 10.19 0.22
N THR A 10 9.08 11.24 1.03
CA THR A 10 10.19 12.06 1.56
C THR A 10 10.68 11.50 2.89
N PRO A 11 11.95 11.04 3.00
CA PRO A 11 12.52 10.64 4.28
C PRO A 11 12.83 11.84 5.19
N PRO A 12 12.91 11.65 6.53
CA PRO A 12 12.69 10.38 7.22
C PRO A 12 11.19 10.07 7.39
N TYR A 13 10.82 8.82 7.17
CA TYR A 13 9.47 8.31 7.47
C TYR A 13 9.61 7.01 8.25
N ASP A 14 9.06 6.97 9.47
CA ASP A 14 9.12 5.79 10.33
C ASP A 14 8.03 4.79 9.96
N TRP A 15 8.38 3.86 9.07
CA TRP A 15 7.51 2.78 8.64
C TRP A 15 7.22 1.77 9.76
N GLY A 16 8.12 1.59 10.73
CA GLY A 16 7.90 0.68 11.86
C GLY A 16 6.80 1.21 12.78
N TRP A 17 6.82 2.51 13.05
CA TRP A 17 5.76 3.19 13.80
C TRP A 17 4.43 3.12 13.06
N MET A 18 4.42 3.43 11.75
CA MET A 18 3.18 3.40 10.95
C MET A 18 2.54 1.99 10.96
N ASN A 19 3.33 0.96 10.74
CA ASN A 19 2.85 -0.43 10.77
C ASN A 19 2.26 -0.81 12.12
N SER A 20 2.90 -0.38 13.21
CA SER A 20 2.40 -0.62 14.58
C SER A 20 1.09 0.13 14.84
N PHE A 21 1.01 1.38 14.38
CA PHE A 21 -0.17 2.22 14.54
C PHE A 21 -1.40 1.64 13.81
N LEU A 22 -1.22 1.19 12.56
CA LEU A 22 -2.28 0.57 11.76
C LEU A 22 -2.63 -0.83 12.28
N GLY A 23 -1.63 -1.67 12.59
CA GLY A 23 -1.84 -3.03 13.08
C GLY A 23 -2.66 -3.08 14.37
N ALA A 24 -2.44 -2.15 15.30
CA ALA A 24 -3.21 -2.05 16.54
C ALA A 24 -4.72 -1.73 16.32
N ARG A 25 -5.12 -1.33 15.11
CA ARG A 25 -6.49 -0.94 14.74
C ARG A 25 -7.08 -1.80 13.62
N ALA A 26 -6.35 -2.83 13.19
CA ALA A 26 -6.76 -3.64 12.05
C ALA A 26 -8.12 -4.30 12.30
N LEU A 27 -9.05 -4.08 11.39
CA LEU A 27 -10.37 -4.69 11.43
C LEU A 27 -10.32 -6.13 10.90
N ALA A 28 -10.74 -7.08 11.74
CA ALA A 28 -10.79 -8.49 11.38
C ALA A 28 -11.64 -8.72 10.11
N GLY A 29 -11.04 -9.38 9.11
CA GLY A 29 -11.68 -9.65 7.82
C GLY A 29 -11.63 -8.51 6.79
N VAL A 30 -11.13 -7.32 7.17
CA VAL A 30 -10.99 -6.16 6.27
C VAL A 30 -9.52 -5.78 6.09
N GLU A 31 -8.76 -5.79 7.17
CA GLU A 31 -7.36 -5.39 7.22
C GLU A 31 -6.51 -6.51 7.82
N GLN A 32 -5.27 -6.62 7.35
CA GLN A 32 -4.30 -7.55 7.88
C GLN A 32 -2.90 -6.95 7.83
N MET A 33 -2.14 -7.15 8.90
CA MET A 33 -0.70 -6.95 8.94
C MET A 33 -0.03 -8.32 8.83
N LEU A 34 0.67 -8.60 7.73
CA LEU A 34 1.34 -9.88 7.49
C LEU A 34 2.71 -9.66 6.85
N ASP A 35 3.75 -10.28 7.40
CA ASP A 35 5.11 -10.29 6.83
C ASP A 35 5.68 -8.91 6.47
N GLY A 36 5.35 -7.88 7.24
CA GLY A 36 5.78 -6.50 7.00
C GLY A 36 4.94 -5.73 5.97
N PHE A 37 3.90 -6.35 5.42
CA PHE A 37 2.89 -5.72 4.59
C PHE A 37 1.70 -5.29 5.42
N TYR A 38 1.20 -4.09 5.15
CA TYR A 38 -0.18 -3.74 5.47
C TYR A 38 -1.03 -4.02 4.24
N GLN A 39 -2.10 -4.80 4.39
CA GLN A 39 -3.06 -5.06 3.33
C GLN A 39 -4.49 -4.83 3.79
N ARG A 40 -5.33 -4.42 2.84
CA ARG A 40 -6.77 -4.20 3.10
C ARG A 40 -7.61 -4.47 1.87
N THR A 41 -8.88 -4.78 2.11
CA THR A 41 -9.91 -4.69 1.08
C THR A 41 -10.29 -3.24 0.81
N LEU A 42 -10.66 -2.96 -0.43
CA LEU A 42 -11.27 -1.69 -0.84
C LEU A 42 -12.20 -1.90 -2.04
N VAL A 43 -13.09 -0.95 -2.23
CA VAL A 43 -13.90 -0.81 -3.43
C VAL A 43 -13.53 0.52 -4.09
N VAL A 44 -13.17 0.48 -5.37
CA VAL A 44 -12.98 1.69 -6.18
C VAL A 44 -14.23 1.87 -7.03
N GLU A 45 -14.92 2.98 -6.84
CA GLU A 45 -16.05 3.38 -7.66
C GLU A 45 -15.59 4.29 -8.80
N SER A 46 -16.27 4.17 -9.94
CA SER A 46 -16.07 4.99 -11.13
C SER A 46 -17.41 5.20 -11.82
N GLU A 47 -17.46 6.11 -12.79
CA GLU A 47 -18.67 6.35 -13.59
C GLU A 47 -19.21 5.07 -14.27
N THR A 48 -18.34 4.09 -14.54
CA THR A 48 -18.68 2.85 -15.24
C THR A 48 -18.95 1.67 -14.30
N GLY A 49 -18.87 1.87 -12.97
CA GLY A 49 -19.15 0.84 -11.97
C GLY A 49 -18.12 0.76 -10.85
N ALA A 50 -18.16 -0.33 -10.08
CA ALA A 50 -17.32 -0.54 -8.91
C ALA A 50 -16.47 -1.81 -9.03
N ILE A 51 -15.22 -1.73 -8.56
CA ILE A 51 -14.29 -2.85 -8.51
C ILE A 51 -13.87 -3.08 -7.06
N ALA A 52 -14.14 -4.28 -6.55
CA ALA A 52 -13.67 -4.73 -5.25
C ALA A 52 -12.33 -5.47 -5.38
N GLY A 53 -11.41 -5.25 -4.44
CA GLY A 53 -10.12 -5.93 -4.46
C GLY A 53 -9.32 -5.73 -3.17
N VAL A 54 -8.07 -6.18 -3.21
CA VAL A 54 -7.10 -6.03 -2.13
C VAL A 54 -5.94 -5.16 -2.60
N VAL A 55 -5.54 -4.22 -1.76
CA VAL A 55 -4.26 -3.51 -1.88
C VAL A 55 -3.34 -3.97 -0.77
N ALA A 56 -2.06 -4.16 -1.10
CA ALA A 56 -1.01 -4.45 -0.14
C ALA A 56 0.14 -3.47 -0.35
N ILE A 57 0.67 -2.93 0.74
CA ILE A 57 1.81 -2.01 0.74
C ILE A 57 2.91 -2.58 1.62
N THR A 58 4.15 -2.37 1.19
CA THR A 58 5.34 -2.59 2.01
C THR A 58 6.29 -1.43 1.79
N ALA A 59 6.96 -1.03 2.86
CA ALA A 59 8.14 -0.19 2.72
C ALA A 59 9.23 -0.99 1.99
N ILE A 60 9.93 -0.33 1.08
CA ILE A 60 11.12 -0.88 0.43
C ILE A 60 12.27 0.06 0.75
N ALA A 61 13.30 -0.46 1.42
CA ALA A 61 14.47 0.33 1.75
C ALA A 61 15.26 0.62 0.47
N GLY A 62 15.25 1.88 0.02
CA GLY A 62 16.33 2.56 -0.72
C GLY A 62 16.98 1.89 -1.93
N LYS A 63 16.49 0.77 -2.47
CA LYS A 63 16.94 0.27 -3.77
C LYS A 63 16.39 1.23 -4.80
N LYS A 64 17.27 2.11 -5.31
CA LYS A 64 17.06 2.98 -6.46
C LYS A 64 16.08 2.29 -7.42
N LEU A 65 14.86 2.78 -7.46
CA LEU A 65 13.80 2.23 -8.30
C LEU A 65 14.21 2.43 -9.76
N ARG A 66 14.91 1.46 -10.35
CA ARG A 66 15.17 1.46 -11.79
C ARG A 66 13.87 1.05 -12.49
N GLY A 67 13.33 1.94 -13.32
CA GLY A 67 12.19 1.63 -14.19
C GLY A 67 10.81 1.63 -13.51
N ALA A 68 10.67 2.29 -12.37
CA ALA A 68 9.35 2.60 -11.82
C ALA A 68 8.79 3.82 -12.56
N GLU A 69 7.87 3.60 -13.50
CA GLU A 69 6.98 4.67 -13.94
C GLU A 69 6.21 5.15 -12.69
N PRO A 70 6.41 6.41 -12.25
CA PRO A 70 5.63 6.95 -11.16
C PRO A 70 4.16 6.90 -11.56
N LEU A 71 3.28 6.49 -10.64
CA LEU A 71 1.88 6.87 -10.81
C LEU A 71 1.86 8.39 -10.72
N ALA A 72 1.62 9.05 -11.84
CA ALA A 72 1.41 10.48 -11.87
C ALA A 72 0.24 10.78 -10.92
N VAL A 73 0.52 11.54 -9.87
CA VAL A 73 -0.53 12.17 -9.07
C VAL A 73 -1.10 13.25 -9.98
N ALA A 74 -2.31 13.01 -10.48
CA ALA A 74 -3.11 14.00 -11.19
C ALA A 74 -3.65 15.06 -10.22
#